data_AF-A0A3D5S6G1-F1
#
_entry.id   AF-A0A3D5S6G1-F1
#
_cell.length_a   1.000
_cell.length_b   1.000
_cell.length_c   1.000
_cell.angle_alpha   90.00
_cell.angle_beta   90.00
_cell.angle_gamma   90.00
#
_symmetry.space_group_name_H-M   'P 1'
#
loop_
_entity.id
_entity.type
_entity.pdbx_description
1 polymer ?
#
loop_
_entity_poly.entity_id
_entity_poly.type
_entity_poly.pdbx_seq_one_letter_code
_entity_poly.pdbx_strand_id
1 'polypeptide(L)'
;MKITILTDNPSSWIMPWVEKLKAQIDDHDVDHIYSSSDIKGGDIMLILSCEKILKKNHLDMYKSCVVVHPSRLPHGKGWSPLAWQVLEGKNEIPVSLFEAAEEVDSGDVYITDTIYLNGSELNDNMKQEQGDVTLRMALDYIKNFPMKGVPQSGESSFYPRRKKEHCYLDPQKSILENFNLLRISDNERYPARVVVNGSEYIIKIHEA
;
A
#
# COMPACT_ATOMS: atom_id res chain seq x y z
N MET A 1 5.41 24.61 3.15
CA MET A 1 4.22 24.28 2.34
C MET A 1 3.09 23.89 3.28
N LYS A 2 1.83 23.97 2.85
CA LYS A 2 0.69 23.39 3.55
C LYS A 2 0.49 21.95 3.07
N ILE A 3 0.80 20.98 3.93
CA ILE A 3 0.79 19.55 3.61
C ILE A 3 -0.29 18.88 4.44
N THR A 4 -1.14 18.11 3.78
CA THR A 4 -2.14 17.28 4.44
C THR A 4 -1.74 15.82 4.33
N ILE A 5 -1.77 15.08 5.43
CA ILE A 5 -1.70 13.61 5.42
C ILE A 5 -3.11 13.09 5.66
N LEU A 6 -3.65 12.31 4.72
CA LEU A 6 -4.95 11.66 4.86
C LEU A 6 -4.77 10.16 5.12
N THR A 7 -5.29 9.70 6.25
CA THR A 7 -5.35 8.28 6.62
C THR A 7 -6.75 7.96 7.15
N ASP A 8 -7.67 7.51 6.29
CA ASP A 8 -9.07 7.27 6.69
C ASP A 8 -9.29 5.97 7.50
N ASN A 9 -8.23 5.18 7.66
CA ASN A 9 -8.16 4.04 8.56
C ASN A 9 -7.13 4.31 9.69
N PRO A 10 -7.56 4.81 10.87
CA PRO A 10 -6.65 5.13 11.97
C PRO A 10 -5.99 3.90 12.61
N SER A 11 -6.49 2.69 12.31
CA SER A 11 -5.90 1.42 12.76
C SER A 11 -4.93 0.81 11.73
N SER A 12 -4.60 1.56 10.68
CA SER A 12 -3.74 1.08 9.62
C SER A 12 -2.32 0.78 10.10
N TRP A 13 -1.71 -0.23 9.51
CA TRP A 13 -0.31 -0.60 9.77
C TRP A 13 0.67 0.53 9.44
N ILE A 14 0.30 1.49 8.58
CA ILE A 14 1.20 2.58 8.14
C ILE A 14 1.43 3.66 9.20
N MET A 15 0.60 3.72 10.26
CA MET A 15 0.62 4.82 11.23
C MET A 15 2.00 5.14 11.83
N PRO A 16 2.87 4.17 12.18
CA PRO A 16 4.22 4.48 12.66
C PRO A 16 5.06 5.28 11.64
N TRP A 17 4.89 5.03 10.34
CA TRP A 17 5.57 5.79 9.28
C TRP A 17 4.96 7.15 9.05
N VAL A 18 3.66 7.32 9.27
CA VAL A 18 3.02 8.65 9.26
C VAL A 18 3.60 9.54 10.36
N GLU A 19 3.81 9.02 11.56
CA GLU A 19 4.45 9.78 12.64
C GLU A 19 5.92 10.09 12.35
N LYS A 20 6.68 9.12 11.80
CA LYS A 20 8.06 9.36 11.33
C LYS A 20 8.13 10.41 10.22
N LEU A 21 7.16 10.42 9.32
CA LEU A 21 7.06 11.39 8.24
C LEU A 21 6.85 12.79 8.83
N LYS A 22 5.83 12.97 9.67
CA LYS A 22 5.53 14.25 10.35
C LYS A 22 6.74 14.84 11.07
N ALA A 23 7.51 14.00 11.75
CA ALA A 23 8.73 14.42 12.45
C ALA A 23 9.86 14.88 11.52
N GLN A 24 9.86 14.46 10.24
CA GLN A 24 10.90 14.80 9.25
C GLN A 24 10.49 15.95 8.31
N ILE A 25 9.24 16.40 8.37
CA ILE A 25 8.71 17.54 7.60
C ILE A 25 8.20 18.65 8.53
N ASP A 26 8.86 18.80 9.69
CA ASP A 26 8.48 19.74 10.75
C ASP A 26 8.74 21.22 10.39
N ASP A 27 9.43 21.46 9.27
CA ASP A 27 9.61 22.76 8.63
C ASP A 27 8.42 23.16 7.72
N HIS A 28 7.34 22.38 7.72
CA HIS A 28 6.12 22.61 6.97
C HIS A 28 4.87 22.72 7.86
N ASP A 29 3.79 23.31 7.33
CA ASP A 29 2.49 23.34 7.99
C ASP A 29 1.76 22.03 7.69
N VAL A 30 1.70 21.12 8.66
CA VAL A 30 1.26 19.73 8.47
C VAL A 30 -0.05 19.46 9.22
N ASP A 31 -1.10 19.18 8.46
CA ASP A 31 -2.39 18.67 8.97
C ASP A 31 -2.46 17.14 8.78
N HIS A 32 -2.80 16.39 9.82
CA HIS A 32 -3.10 14.95 9.71
C HIS A 32 -4.59 14.72 9.97
N ILE A 33 -5.30 14.25 8.93
CA ILE A 33 -6.75 14.05 8.95
C ILE A 33 -7.13 12.59 8.71
N TYR A 34 -8.31 12.22 9.20
CA TYR A 34 -8.84 10.85 9.16
C TYR A 34 -10.15 10.73 8.36
N SER A 35 -10.59 11.83 7.74
CA SER A 35 -11.82 11.87 6.96
C SER A 35 -11.69 12.88 5.83
N SER A 36 -12.28 12.56 4.68
CA SER A 36 -12.36 13.49 3.54
C SER A 36 -13.21 14.72 3.85
N SER A 37 -14.07 14.68 4.88
CA SER A 37 -14.80 15.86 5.38
C SER A 37 -13.91 16.95 5.94
N ASP A 38 -12.70 16.58 6.38
CA ASP A 38 -11.78 17.48 7.10
C ASP A 38 -10.76 18.11 6.14
N ILE A 39 -10.92 17.88 4.83
CA ILE A 39 -10.06 18.43 3.78
C ILE A 39 -10.26 19.96 3.70
N LYS A 40 -9.16 20.69 3.85
CA LYS A 40 -9.13 22.17 3.80
C LYS A 40 -8.35 22.75 2.62
N GLY A 41 -7.78 21.89 1.76
CA GLY A 41 -6.91 22.29 0.65
C GLY A 41 -5.52 22.75 1.11
N GLY A 42 -4.59 22.85 0.15
CA GLY A 42 -3.18 23.14 0.43
C GLY A 42 -2.27 22.96 -0.78
N ASP A 43 -0.98 22.72 -0.52
CA ASP A 43 0.00 22.45 -1.56
C ASP A 43 -0.02 20.95 -1.93
N ILE A 44 0.20 20.08 -0.95
CA ILE A 44 0.32 18.63 -1.15
C ILE A 44 -0.66 17.90 -0.24
N MET A 45 -1.37 16.90 -0.77
CA MET A 45 -2.06 15.90 0.03
C MET A 45 -1.42 14.53 -0.16
N LEU A 46 -0.86 13.96 0.91
CA LEU A 46 -0.33 12.59 0.95
C LEU A 46 -1.47 11.65 1.38
N ILE A 47 -1.89 10.77 0.47
CA ILE A 47 -2.98 9.83 0.71
C ILE A 47 -2.36 8.50 1.13
N LEU A 48 -2.29 8.27 2.45
CA LEU A 48 -1.63 7.11 3.05
C LEU A 48 -2.66 6.27 3.79
N SER A 49 -3.00 5.11 3.21
CA SER A 49 -4.05 4.21 3.73
C SER A 49 -5.44 4.85 3.75
N CYS A 50 -5.94 5.21 2.55
CA CYS A 50 -7.32 5.66 2.33
C CYS A 50 -8.14 4.55 1.63
N GLU A 51 -9.21 4.10 2.26
CA GLU A 51 -10.11 3.06 1.74
C GLU A 51 -11.25 3.65 0.89
N LYS A 52 -11.58 4.94 1.08
CA LYS A 52 -12.61 5.65 0.33
C LYS A 52 -12.03 6.34 -0.90
N ILE A 53 -12.76 6.28 -2.01
CA ILE A 53 -12.43 7.04 -3.22
C ILE A 53 -12.67 8.53 -2.95
N LEU A 54 -11.62 9.33 -3.17
CA LEU A 54 -11.72 10.78 -3.11
C LEU A 54 -12.37 11.31 -4.39
N LYS A 55 -13.39 12.15 -4.21
CA LYS A 55 -14.05 12.87 -5.31
C LYS A 55 -13.11 13.96 -5.88
N LYS A 56 -13.29 14.27 -7.16
CA LYS A 56 -12.56 15.34 -7.88
C LYS A 56 -12.50 16.66 -7.11
N ASN A 57 -13.62 17.09 -6.52
CA ASN A 57 -13.69 18.34 -5.76
C ASN A 57 -12.79 18.36 -4.52
N HIS A 58 -12.40 17.21 -3.96
CA HIS A 58 -11.40 17.15 -2.89
C HIS A 58 -9.98 17.25 -3.46
N LEU A 59 -9.71 16.60 -4.60
CA LEU A 59 -8.41 16.60 -5.26
C LEU A 59 -8.05 18.01 -5.77
N ASP A 60 -9.01 18.69 -6.39
CA ASP A 60 -8.87 20.05 -6.93
C ASP A 60 -8.55 21.12 -5.86
N MET A 61 -8.69 20.79 -4.57
CA MET A 61 -8.34 21.69 -3.46
C MET A 61 -6.85 21.73 -3.15
N TYR A 62 -6.05 20.87 -3.79
CA TYR A 62 -4.60 20.82 -3.64
C TYR A 62 -3.90 21.04 -4.98
N LYS A 63 -2.62 21.45 -4.93
CA LYS A 63 -1.79 21.49 -6.13
C LYS A 63 -1.37 20.10 -6.59
N SER A 64 -1.27 19.15 -5.66
CA SER A 64 -1.02 17.74 -5.94
C SER A 64 -1.52 16.85 -4.80
N CYS A 65 -2.08 15.71 -5.17
CA CYS A 65 -2.54 14.65 -4.27
C CYS A 65 -1.81 13.37 -4.65
N VAL A 66 -0.91 12.86 -3.81
CA VAL A 66 -0.11 11.69 -4.18
C VAL A 66 -0.42 10.46 -3.35
N VAL A 67 -0.33 9.30 -4.00
CA VAL A 67 -0.54 7.97 -3.43
C VAL A 67 0.72 7.15 -3.68
N VAL A 68 1.13 6.35 -2.70
CA VAL A 68 2.17 5.32 -2.88
C VAL A 68 1.50 3.96 -3.03
N HIS A 69 1.76 3.30 -4.15
CA HIS A 69 1.12 2.04 -4.52
C HIS A 69 2.15 0.99 -4.91
N PRO A 70 2.17 -0.21 -4.29
CA PRO A 70 3.22 -1.20 -4.46
C PRO A 70 3.03 -2.04 -5.73
N SER A 71 2.85 -1.39 -6.88
CA SER A 71 2.92 -2.03 -8.20
C SER A 71 3.58 -1.11 -9.24
N ARG A 72 3.89 -1.67 -10.41
CA ARG A 72 4.35 -0.92 -11.60
C ARG A 72 3.13 -0.47 -12.40
N LEU A 73 2.56 0.68 -12.07
CA LEU A 73 1.39 1.20 -12.76
C LEU A 73 1.67 1.41 -14.27
N PRO A 74 0.74 1.04 -15.18
CA PRO A 74 -0.65 0.64 -14.95
C PRO A 74 -0.88 -0.84 -14.60
N HIS A 75 0.15 -1.66 -14.47
CA HIS A 75 0.01 -3.06 -14.05
C HIS A 75 -0.17 -3.17 -12.53
N GLY A 76 -1.15 -3.96 -12.09
CA GLY A 76 -1.38 -4.26 -10.67
C GLY A 76 -2.10 -3.16 -9.89
N LYS A 77 -3.04 -2.45 -10.52
CA LYS A 77 -3.94 -1.49 -9.86
C LYS A 77 -4.83 -2.16 -8.81
N GLY A 78 -5.43 -1.39 -7.92
CA GLY A 78 -6.43 -1.87 -6.98
C GLY A 78 -5.83 -2.34 -5.66
N TRP A 79 -6.22 -3.53 -5.20
CA TRP A 79 -6.10 -3.87 -3.79
C TRP A 79 -4.92 -4.77 -3.46
N SER A 80 -4.25 -4.46 -2.35
CA SER A 80 -3.16 -5.29 -1.77
C SER A 80 -2.10 -5.77 -2.78
N PRO A 81 -1.54 -4.92 -3.67
CA PRO A 81 -0.67 -5.40 -4.75
C PRO A 81 0.59 -6.14 -4.28
N LEU A 82 1.17 -5.74 -3.14
CA LEU A 82 2.31 -6.44 -2.54
C LEU A 82 1.96 -7.91 -2.26
N ALA A 83 0.84 -8.15 -1.57
CA ALA A 83 0.43 -9.50 -1.20
C ALA A 83 0.13 -10.38 -2.42
N TRP A 84 -0.53 -9.82 -3.45
CA TRP A 84 -0.80 -10.56 -4.68
C TRP A 84 0.47 -10.91 -5.45
N GLN A 85 1.42 -9.98 -5.55
CA GLN A 85 2.68 -10.25 -6.23
C GLN A 85 3.52 -11.30 -5.50
N VAL A 86 3.48 -11.34 -4.17
CA VAL A 86 4.09 -12.45 -3.40
C VAL A 86 3.40 -13.78 -3.68
N LEU A 87 2.06 -13.81 -3.80
CA LEU A 87 1.33 -15.02 -4.23
C LEU A 87 1.69 -15.47 -5.65
N GLU A 88 2.03 -14.53 -6.53
CA GLU A 88 2.56 -14.82 -7.88
C GLU A 88 4.02 -15.30 -7.87
N GLY A 89 4.64 -15.41 -6.69
CA GLY A 89 6.03 -15.85 -6.54
C GLY A 89 7.06 -14.76 -6.79
N LYS A 90 6.66 -13.49 -6.80
CA LYS A 90 7.58 -12.37 -6.97
C LYS A 90 8.26 -12.00 -5.65
N ASN A 91 9.54 -11.69 -5.77
CA ASN A 91 10.38 -11.18 -4.70
C ASN A 91 10.84 -9.74 -4.95
N GLU A 92 10.67 -9.23 -6.17
CA GLU A 92 10.88 -7.83 -6.51
C GLU A 92 9.50 -7.19 -6.72
N ILE A 93 9.12 -6.29 -5.81
CA ILE A 93 7.81 -5.65 -5.81
C ILE A 93 7.99 -4.19 -6.22
N PRO A 94 7.69 -3.82 -7.48
CA PRO A 94 7.78 -2.43 -7.91
C PRO A 94 6.80 -1.56 -7.11
N VAL A 95 7.17 -0.32 -6.87
CA VAL A 95 6.34 0.68 -6.16
C VAL A 95 6.27 1.94 -7.00
N SER A 96 5.09 2.55 -7.10
CA SER A 96 4.85 3.80 -7.80
C SER A 96 4.30 4.84 -6.83
N LEU A 97 4.90 6.03 -6.80
CA LEU A 97 4.28 7.23 -6.24
C LEU A 97 3.71 8.02 -7.40
N PHE A 98 2.40 8.25 -7.38
CA PHE A 98 1.66 8.80 -8.52
C PHE A 98 0.60 9.81 -8.06
N GLU A 99 0.13 10.64 -8.99
CA GLU A 99 -0.95 11.60 -8.77
C GLU A 99 -2.31 10.89 -8.67
N ALA A 100 -3.08 11.16 -7.63
CA ALA A 100 -4.43 10.66 -7.49
C ALA A 100 -5.33 11.29 -8.58
N ALA A 101 -6.12 10.44 -9.22
CA ALA A 101 -7.06 10.82 -10.27
C ALA A 101 -8.45 10.25 -9.96
N GLU A 102 -9.46 10.60 -10.78
CA GLU A 102 -10.82 10.08 -10.61
C GLU A 102 -10.92 8.56 -10.82
N GLU A 103 -10.15 8.04 -11.77
CA GLU A 103 -10.04 6.60 -11.97
C GLU A 103 -8.98 6.01 -11.02
N VAL A 104 -9.25 4.78 -10.56
CA VAL A 104 -8.38 4.07 -9.61
C VAL A 104 -6.99 3.90 -10.21
N ASP A 105 -5.99 4.37 -9.47
CA ASP A 105 -4.56 4.23 -9.76
C ASP A 105 -4.17 4.60 -11.21
N SER A 106 -4.74 5.67 -11.77
CA SER A 106 -4.58 6.03 -13.19
C SER A 106 -3.75 7.28 -13.47
N GLY A 107 -3.46 8.11 -12.47
CA GLY A 107 -2.75 9.36 -12.69
C GLY A 107 -1.26 9.20 -12.98
N ASP A 108 -0.62 10.31 -13.29
CA ASP A 108 0.78 10.35 -13.71
C ASP A 108 1.71 9.87 -12.60
N VAL A 109 2.73 9.08 -12.96
CA VAL A 109 3.72 8.54 -12.03
C VAL A 109 4.85 9.55 -11.85
N TYR A 110 5.19 9.87 -10.60
CA TYR A 110 6.28 10.77 -10.25
C TYR A 110 7.58 10.03 -9.93
N ILE A 111 7.49 8.97 -9.13
CA ILE A 111 8.65 8.22 -8.62
C ILE A 111 8.33 6.73 -8.72
N THR A 112 9.31 5.95 -9.16
CA THR A 112 9.26 4.48 -9.13
C THR A 112 10.36 3.94 -8.23
N ASP A 113 10.05 2.89 -7.50
CA ASP A 113 10.95 2.20 -6.61
C ASP A 113 10.72 0.69 -6.62
N THR A 114 11.45 -0.06 -5.79
CA THR A 114 11.28 -1.51 -5.66
C THR A 114 11.54 -1.95 -4.22
N ILE A 115 10.62 -2.76 -3.69
CA ILE A 115 10.82 -3.53 -2.46
C ILE A 115 11.46 -4.86 -2.86
N TYR A 116 12.56 -5.21 -2.20
CA TYR A 116 13.27 -6.47 -2.41
C TYR A 116 12.99 -7.41 -1.25
N LEU A 117 12.48 -8.59 -1.58
CA LEU A 117 12.19 -9.68 -0.65
C LEU A 117 13.14 -10.84 -0.96
N ASN A 118 13.58 -11.55 0.05
CA ASN A 118 14.43 -12.74 -0.09
C ASN A 118 13.63 -14.05 -0.09
N GLY A 119 12.35 -14.00 0.28
CA GLY A 119 11.47 -15.17 0.30
C GLY A 119 11.12 -15.66 1.70
N SER A 120 11.72 -15.13 2.77
CA SER A 120 11.46 -15.55 4.15
C SER A 120 10.58 -14.59 4.94
N GLU A 121 10.39 -13.36 4.46
CA GLU A 121 9.67 -12.31 5.18
C GLU A 121 8.23 -12.71 5.48
N LEU A 122 7.80 -12.49 6.72
CA LEU A 122 6.40 -12.55 7.11
C LEU A 122 5.72 -11.18 6.93
N ASN A 123 4.40 -11.13 7.14
CA ASN A 123 3.57 -9.96 6.86
C ASN A 123 4.13 -8.69 7.50
N ASP A 124 4.53 -8.76 8.77
CA ASP A 124 5.05 -7.60 9.50
C ASP A 124 6.39 -7.11 8.93
N ASN A 125 7.32 -8.01 8.57
CA ASN A 125 8.57 -7.64 7.90
C ASN A 125 8.28 -6.99 6.54
N MET A 126 7.37 -7.55 5.75
CA MET A 126 6.95 -6.95 4.47
C MET A 126 6.30 -5.58 4.65
N LYS A 127 5.54 -5.37 5.74
CA LYS A 127 5.00 -4.04 6.10
C LYS A 127 6.08 -3.07 6.51
N GLN A 128 7.15 -3.53 7.15
CA GLN A 128 8.29 -2.69 7.46
C GLN A 128 8.96 -2.17 6.19
N GLU A 129 9.31 -3.06 5.26
CA GLU A 129 9.88 -2.69 3.96
C GLU A 129 8.96 -1.76 3.16
N GLN A 130 7.66 -2.07 3.11
CA GLN A 130 6.68 -1.25 2.42
C GLN A 130 6.58 0.16 3.03
N GLY A 131 6.58 0.26 4.36
CA GLY A 131 6.51 1.52 5.07
C GLY A 131 7.76 2.39 4.86
N ASP A 132 8.95 1.78 4.90
CA ASP A 132 10.21 2.50 4.70
C ASP A 132 10.35 3.04 3.28
N VAL A 133 9.97 2.26 2.26
CA VAL A 133 9.88 2.76 0.87
C VAL A 133 8.85 3.88 0.75
N THR A 134 7.67 3.73 1.37
CA THR A 134 6.62 4.77 1.35
C THR A 134 7.10 6.08 1.94
N LEU A 135 7.73 6.02 3.12
CA LEU A 135 8.30 7.19 3.80
C LEU A 135 9.35 7.87 2.92
N ARG A 136 10.28 7.10 2.36
CA ARG A 136 11.35 7.63 1.51
C ARG A 136 10.82 8.31 0.25
N MET A 137 9.86 7.68 -0.45
CA MET A 137 9.26 8.26 -1.65
C MET A 137 8.45 9.53 -1.32
N ALA A 138 7.72 9.55 -0.20
CA ALA A 138 6.97 10.74 0.23
C ALA A 138 7.91 11.92 0.54
N LEU A 139 8.99 11.67 1.28
CA LEU A 139 10.00 12.70 1.58
C LEU A 139 10.68 13.23 0.30
N ASP A 140 11.03 12.35 -0.63
CA ASP A 140 11.64 12.73 -1.90
C ASP A 140 10.69 13.58 -2.76
N TYR A 141 9.41 13.22 -2.80
CA TYR A 141 8.40 14.01 -3.50
C TYR A 141 8.23 15.41 -2.89
N ILE A 142 8.12 15.52 -1.56
CA ILE A 142 7.98 16.80 -0.85
C ILE A 142 9.19 17.70 -1.11
N LYS A 143 10.40 17.14 -1.00
CA LYS A 143 11.66 17.87 -1.19
C LYS A 143 11.80 18.44 -2.60
N ASN A 144 11.35 17.71 -3.61
CA ASN A 144 11.49 18.10 -5.02
C ASN A 144 10.21 18.68 -5.63
N PHE A 145 9.21 19.02 -4.81
CA PHE A 145 7.94 19.56 -5.29
C PHE A 145 8.09 20.97 -5.90
N PRO A 146 7.43 21.27 -7.05
CA PRO A 146 6.61 20.37 -7.86
C PRO A 146 7.44 19.48 -8.79
N MET A 147 7.08 18.21 -8.86
CA MET A 147 7.64 17.26 -9.85
C MET A 147 6.74 17.15 -11.07
N LYS A 148 7.33 16.86 -12.23
CA LYS A 148 6.59 16.55 -13.46
C LYS A 148 6.35 15.05 -13.53
N GLY A 149 5.09 14.63 -13.50
CA GLY A 149 4.70 13.23 -13.65
C GLY A 149 4.83 12.75 -15.09
N VAL A 150 4.92 11.42 -15.25
CA VAL A 150 4.91 10.72 -16.53
C VAL A 150 3.59 9.95 -16.67
N PRO A 151 2.82 10.15 -17.75
CA PRO A 151 1.62 9.37 -17.99
C PRO A 151 1.89 7.88 -18.05
N GLN A 152 1.01 7.10 -17.43
CA GLN A 152 1.06 5.65 -17.47
C GLN A 152 0.92 5.14 -18.92
N SER A 153 1.66 4.10 -19.28
CA SER A 153 1.59 3.45 -20.59
C SER A 153 1.76 1.94 -20.48
N GLY A 154 1.18 1.20 -21.43
CA GLY A 154 1.20 -0.26 -21.46
C GLY A 154 -0.10 -0.91 -20.99
N GLU A 155 -0.04 -2.21 -20.73
CA GLU A 155 -1.22 -3.02 -20.34
C GLU A 155 -1.62 -2.76 -18.89
N SER A 156 -2.92 -2.53 -18.67
CA SER A 156 -3.49 -2.33 -17.34
C SER A 156 -4.01 -3.64 -16.77
N SER A 157 -3.76 -3.89 -15.49
CA SER A 157 -4.32 -5.03 -14.76
C SER A 157 -4.80 -4.62 -13.36
N PHE A 158 -5.72 -5.38 -12.78
CA PHE A 158 -6.33 -5.06 -11.49
C PHE A 158 -6.28 -6.25 -10.52
N TYR A 159 -5.81 -5.98 -9.32
CA TYR A 159 -5.87 -6.90 -8.20
C TYR A 159 -7.18 -6.75 -7.42
N PRO A 160 -7.95 -7.83 -7.25
CA PRO A 160 -9.18 -7.78 -6.48
C PRO A 160 -8.87 -7.66 -4.99
N ARG A 161 -9.83 -7.11 -4.23
CA ARG A 161 -9.75 -7.11 -2.76
C ARG A 161 -9.66 -8.55 -2.25
N ARG A 162 -8.69 -8.83 -1.39
CA ARG A 162 -8.57 -10.16 -0.76
C ARG A 162 -9.77 -10.42 0.16
N LYS A 163 -10.25 -11.67 0.14
CA LYS A 163 -11.38 -12.16 0.95
C LYS A 163 -10.93 -13.36 1.78
N LYS A 164 -11.79 -13.82 2.69
CA LYS A 164 -11.52 -14.99 3.54
C LYS A 164 -11.16 -16.22 2.70
N GLU A 165 -11.81 -16.40 1.56
CA GLU A 165 -11.54 -17.50 0.61
C GLU A 165 -10.08 -17.52 0.12
N HIS A 166 -9.42 -16.38 0.02
CA HIS A 166 -8.01 -16.27 -0.39
C HIS A 166 -7.02 -16.52 0.77
N CYS A 167 -7.50 -16.95 1.93
CA CYS A 167 -6.68 -17.34 3.07
C CYS A 167 -6.61 -18.86 3.27
N TYR A 168 -7.24 -19.66 2.41
CA TYR A 168 -7.21 -21.12 2.53
C TYR A 168 -5.96 -21.72 1.87
N LEU A 169 -5.20 -22.44 2.68
CA LEU A 169 -4.13 -23.34 2.27
C LEU A 169 -4.75 -24.56 1.60
N ASP A 170 -4.04 -25.10 0.61
CA ASP A 170 -4.38 -26.38 0.01
C ASP A 170 -3.71 -27.50 0.83
N PRO A 171 -4.48 -28.37 1.51
CA PRO A 171 -3.92 -29.46 2.33
C PRO A 171 -3.22 -30.55 1.51
N GLN A 172 -3.41 -30.58 0.18
CA GLN A 172 -2.71 -31.52 -0.71
C GLN A 172 -1.36 -30.98 -1.19
N LYS A 173 -1.11 -29.68 -1.01
CA LYS A 173 0.17 -29.04 -1.36
C LYS A 173 1.15 -29.09 -0.21
N SER A 174 2.43 -29.11 -0.54
CA SER A 174 3.50 -29.02 0.44
C SER A 174 3.47 -27.68 1.20
N ILE A 175 4.18 -27.62 2.33
CA ILE A 175 4.38 -26.37 3.06
C ILE A 175 5.03 -25.32 2.16
N LEU A 176 6.00 -25.71 1.34
CA LEU A 176 6.72 -24.81 0.43
C LEU A 176 5.79 -24.18 -0.61
N GLU A 177 4.91 -24.96 -1.21
CA GLU A 177 3.92 -24.46 -2.17
C GLU A 177 2.88 -23.53 -1.53
N ASN A 178 2.56 -23.75 -0.25
CA ASN A 178 1.69 -22.87 0.52
C ASN A 178 2.45 -21.68 1.17
N PHE A 179 3.78 -21.64 1.08
CA PHE A 179 4.59 -20.77 1.93
C PHE A 179 4.33 -19.29 1.66
N ASN A 180 4.12 -18.89 0.40
CA ASN A 180 3.78 -17.51 0.07
C ASN A 180 2.43 -17.08 0.66
N LEU A 181 1.46 -17.99 0.77
CA LEU A 181 0.20 -17.70 1.45
C LEU A 181 0.42 -17.53 2.97
N LEU A 182 1.28 -18.36 3.57
CA LEU A 182 1.65 -18.21 4.97
C LEU A 182 2.38 -16.88 5.23
N ARG A 183 3.37 -16.54 4.41
CA ARG A 183 4.15 -15.29 4.51
C ARG A 183 3.27 -14.04 4.54
N ILE A 184 2.31 -13.95 3.64
CA ILE A 184 1.43 -12.77 3.54
C ILE A 184 0.29 -12.78 4.55
N SER A 185 0.07 -13.86 5.30
CA SER A 185 -1.02 -13.94 6.27
C SER A 185 -0.68 -13.14 7.53
N ASP A 186 -1.70 -12.49 8.06
CA ASP A 186 -1.63 -11.85 9.37
C ASP A 186 -2.31 -12.77 10.38
N ASN A 187 -1.58 -13.19 11.41
CA ASN A 187 -2.02 -14.20 12.37
C ASN A 187 -3.27 -13.80 13.17
N GLU A 188 -3.63 -12.53 13.21
CA GLU A 188 -4.77 -12.01 13.97
C GLU A 188 -5.89 -11.53 13.05
N ARG A 189 -5.57 -10.68 12.06
CA ARG A 189 -6.57 -9.99 11.23
C ARG A 189 -7.12 -10.86 10.11
N TYR A 190 -6.27 -11.64 9.45
CA TYR A 190 -6.64 -12.49 8.31
C TYR A 190 -5.75 -13.74 8.24
N PRO A 191 -5.84 -14.63 9.25
CA PRO A 191 -4.92 -15.75 9.37
C PRO A 191 -5.16 -16.79 8.27
N ALA A 192 -4.11 -17.56 7.97
CA ALA A 192 -4.22 -18.70 7.07
C ALA A 192 -5.17 -19.75 7.66
N ARG A 193 -5.87 -20.46 6.78
CA ARG A 193 -6.88 -21.46 7.13
C ARG A 193 -6.66 -22.74 6.36
N VAL A 194 -7.10 -23.86 6.88
CA VAL A 194 -7.10 -25.14 6.15
C VAL A 194 -8.33 -25.94 6.52
N VAL A 195 -8.87 -26.69 5.56
CA VAL A 195 -9.98 -27.63 5.80
C VAL A 195 -9.45 -29.05 5.67
N VAL A 196 -9.58 -29.85 6.72
CA VAL A 196 -9.16 -31.25 6.74
C VAL A 196 -10.33 -32.10 7.24
N ASN A 197 -10.72 -33.10 6.46
CA ASN A 197 -11.85 -33.99 6.76
C ASN A 197 -13.14 -33.23 7.13
N GLY A 198 -13.42 -32.13 6.45
CA GLY A 198 -14.61 -31.29 6.68
C GLY A 198 -14.51 -30.34 7.87
N SER A 199 -13.40 -30.33 8.62
CA SER A 199 -13.17 -29.42 9.75
C SER A 199 -12.22 -28.28 9.38
N GLU A 200 -12.54 -27.05 9.77
CA GLU A 200 -11.74 -25.84 9.50
C GLU A 200 -10.78 -25.55 10.66
N TYR A 201 -9.53 -25.24 10.33
CA TYR A 201 -8.47 -24.87 11.28
C TYR A 201 -7.84 -23.53 10.89
N ILE A 202 -7.33 -22.82 11.90
CA ILE A 202 -6.52 -21.61 11.72
C ILE A 202 -5.05 -22.01 11.88
N ILE A 203 -4.21 -21.59 10.93
CA ILE A 203 -2.77 -21.80 10.95
C ILE A 203 -2.09 -20.45 11.19
N LYS A 204 -1.26 -20.38 12.23
CA LYS A 204 -0.43 -19.22 12.54
C LYS A 204 1.03 -19.55 12.23
N ILE A 205 1.74 -18.58 11.66
CA ILE A 205 3.17 -18.69 11.34
C ILE A 205 3.96 -17.66 12.13
N HIS A 206 5.09 -18.08 12.72
CA HIS A 206 5.99 -17.21 13.46
C HIS A 206 7.42 -17.49 13.01
N GLU A 207 8.25 -16.45 12.98
CA GLU A 207 9.70 -16.65 12.97
C GLU A 207 10.14 -17.28 14.29
N ALA A 208 11.15 -18.13 14.24
CA ALA A 208 11.64 -18.91 15.39
C ALA A 208 12.49 -18.07 16.36
#